data_AF-A0A940QC88-F1
#
_entry.id   AF-A0A940QC88-F1
#
_cell.length_a   1.000
_cell.length_b   1.000
_cell.length_c   1.000
_cell.angle_alpha   90.00
_cell.angle_beta   90.00
_cell.angle_gamma   90.00
#
_symmetry.space_group_name_H-M   'P 1'
#
loop_
_entity.id
_entity.type
_entity.pdbx_description
1 polymer ?
#
loop_
_entity_poly.entity_id
_entity_poly.type
_entity_poly.pdbx_seq_one_letter_code
_entity_poly.pdbx_strand_id
1 'polypeptide(L)'
;MSMTKRAAALLTAFLTLAALLAFALPMTANALPADALFTGRKQVRGKYVISESCVIPKGSTLYVKNGGKVYIREGAELRLDGTLKVAAGGAVYVKGSIIAGDSGLASVTGSLKLQKGGSYVQGGRLNVNKGGKIYGLGTLEVVNNFSDINCKGTVTAKIKAPAPVETDGVTTVGGVIIVNRQFDLPEDYGDGLDDETYSAYLAMREASGFDMSIVSGFRSYEKQRQTFAYWASIDGAEVADTYSAQPGHSEHQTGLAMDISSLRQTYGDTPEGIWLAQNCWKYGFLLRYPKGSEHITGYIYEPWHVRYLGKSTAKLIHDSGLTLEEFLGVYNNA
;
A
#
# COMPACT_ATOMS: atom_id res chain seq x y z
N MET A 1 -18.16 57.97 66.15
CA MET A 1 -19.46 57.60 65.56
C MET A 1 -19.94 56.32 66.24
N SER A 2 -20.91 56.41 67.15
CA SER A 2 -22.33 56.07 66.91
C SER A 2 -22.53 54.55 66.72
N MET A 3 -22.92 53.81 67.77
CA MET A 3 -24.31 53.42 68.12
C MET A 3 -24.93 52.28 67.28
N THR A 4 -25.05 51.10 67.92
CA THR A 4 -26.26 50.27 68.10
C THR A 4 -27.06 49.65 66.93
N LYS A 5 -27.26 48.32 67.11
CA LYS A 5 -28.54 47.54 67.10
C LYS A 5 -29.24 47.16 65.77
N ARG A 6 -29.43 45.83 65.65
CA ARG A 6 -30.66 45.05 65.35
C ARG A 6 -31.56 45.47 64.18
N ALA A 7 -31.91 44.52 63.31
CA ALA A 7 -33.27 43.95 63.22
C ALA A 7 -33.41 42.96 62.05
N ALA A 8 -34.26 41.95 62.26
CA ALA A 8 -34.69 40.93 61.30
C ALA A 8 -35.89 41.40 60.46
N ALA A 9 -36.11 40.81 59.28
CA ALA A 9 -37.44 40.67 58.68
C ALA A 9 -37.46 39.62 57.55
N LEU A 10 -38.26 38.57 57.75
CA LEU A 10 -38.95 37.76 56.73
C LEU A 10 -39.89 38.65 55.89
N LEU A 11 -40.11 38.34 54.59
CA LEU A 11 -41.41 37.87 54.04
C LEU A 11 -41.40 37.74 52.49
N THR A 12 -41.91 36.59 52.00
CA THR A 12 -42.78 36.32 50.82
C THR A 12 -42.53 37.01 49.48
N ALA A 13 -42.18 36.26 48.41
CA ALA A 13 -43.03 35.45 47.51
C ALA A 13 -43.67 36.24 46.36
N PHE A 14 -43.33 35.91 45.11
CA PHE A 14 -44.28 35.88 43.98
C PHE A 14 -43.75 35.03 42.82
N LEU A 15 -44.66 34.24 42.26
CA LEU A 15 -44.53 33.28 41.17
C LEU A 15 -43.92 33.87 39.89
N THR A 16 -43.14 33.07 39.17
CA THR A 16 -43.39 32.78 37.74
C THR A 16 -42.87 31.39 37.41
N LEU A 17 -43.80 30.43 37.33
CA LEU A 17 -43.59 29.08 36.88
C LEU A 17 -43.46 29.10 35.34
N ALA A 18 -42.25 29.26 34.82
CA ALA A 18 -41.98 29.03 33.40
C ALA A 18 -41.79 27.51 33.20
N ALA A 19 -42.80 26.87 32.64
CA ALA A 19 -42.80 25.47 32.27
C ALA A 19 -41.66 25.19 31.28
N LEU A 20 -40.61 24.48 31.74
CA LEU A 20 -39.69 23.78 30.86
C LEU A 20 -40.43 22.53 30.33
N LEU A 21 -41.22 22.71 29.27
CA LEU A 21 -41.58 21.59 28.40
C LEU A 21 -40.29 21.15 27.69
N ALA A 22 -39.60 20.18 28.26
CA ALA A 22 -38.64 19.38 27.53
C ALA A 22 -39.41 18.64 26.42
N PHE A 23 -39.37 19.15 25.20
CA PHE A 23 -39.70 18.38 24.01
C PHE A 23 -38.70 17.23 23.93
N ALA A 24 -39.05 16.08 24.51
CA ALA A 24 -38.50 14.81 24.12
C ALA A 24 -38.99 14.53 22.69
N LEU A 25 -38.26 15.05 21.70
CA LEU A 25 -38.38 14.55 20.34
C LEU A 25 -38.08 13.05 20.43
N PRO A 26 -38.97 12.15 19.99
CA PRO A 26 -38.61 10.75 19.86
C PRO A 26 -37.41 10.72 18.92
N MET A 27 -36.27 10.20 19.39
CA MET A 27 -35.22 9.79 18.47
C MET A 27 -35.86 8.76 17.56
N THR A 28 -36.24 9.17 16.35
CA THR A 28 -36.64 8.25 15.31
C THR A 28 -35.44 7.33 15.14
N ALA A 29 -35.59 6.08 15.55
CA ALA A 29 -34.66 5.04 15.17
C ALA A 29 -34.64 5.06 13.64
N ASN A 30 -33.63 5.71 13.06
CA ASN A 30 -33.46 5.72 11.62
C ASN A 30 -33.48 4.26 11.19
N ALA A 31 -34.48 3.90 10.40
CA ALA A 31 -34.54 2.58 9.79
C ALA A 31 -33.20 2.32 9.11
N LEU A 32 -32.69 1.10 9.26
CA LEU A 32 -31.49 0.68 8.55
C LEU A 32 -31.71 0.96 7.05
N PRO A 33 -30.72 1.56 6.34
CA PRO A 33 -30.74 1.57 4.89
C PRO A 33 -31.03 0.16 4.37
N ALA A 34 -31.78 0.04 3.27
CA ALA A 34 -32.33 -1.24 2.82
C ALA A 34 -31.28 -2.34 2.59
N ASP A 35 -30.01 -1.98 2.36
CA ASP A 35 -28.86 -2.84 2.14
C ASP A 35 -27.85 -2.84 3.32
N ALA A 36 -28.09 -2.07 4.38
CA ALA A 36 -27.19 -1.97 5.51
C ALA A 36 -27.21 -3.25 6.35
N LEU A 37 -26.03 -3.86 6.53
CA LEU A 37 -25.87 -5.05 7.36
C LEU A 37 -26.19 -4.77 8.84
N PHE A 38 -25.83 -3.57 9.31
CA PHE A 38 -26.12 -3.01 10.63
C PHE A 38 -25.69 -1.54 10.67
N THR A 39 -26.06 -0.82 11.73
CA THR A 39 -25.51 0.50 12.08
C THR A 39 -24.73 0.44 13.39
N GLY A 40 -23.79 1.35 13.58
CA GLY A 40 -22.95 1.40 14.78
C GLY A 40 -21.91 0.28 14.77
N ARG A 41 -21.77 -0.48 15.88
CA ARG A 41 -20.70 -1.48 16.02
C ARG A 41 -21.26 -2.89 16.21
N LYS A 42 -20.99 -3.78 15.24
CA LYS A 42 -21.27 -5.22 15.36
C LYS A 42 -20.01 -5.97 15.74
N GLN A 43 -20.07 -6.75 16.83
CA GLN A 43 -18.97 -7.64 17.23
C GLN A 43 -19.29 -9.09 16.86
N VAL A 44 -18.34 -9.77 16.22
CA VAL A 44 -18.45 -11.20 15.86
C VAL A 44 -17.44 -11.99 16.68
N ARG A 45 -17.91 -12.86 17.59
CA ARG A 45 -17.08 -13.76 18.42
C ARG A 45 -17.21 -15.24 18.03
N GLY A 46 -18.20 -15.58 17.21
CA GLY A 46 -18.44 -16.92 16.70
C GLY A 46 -18.60 -16.90 15.17
N LYS A 47 -19.42 -17.80 14.65
CA LYS A 47 -19.72 -17.86 13.21
C LYS A 47 -20.73 -16.77 12.81
N TYR A 48 -20.44 -16.05 11.73
CA TYR A 48 -21.36 -15.12 11.07
C TYR A 48 -21.27 -15.34 9.56
N VAL A 49 -22.42 -15.41 8.88
CA VAL A 49 -22.48 -15.74 7.44
C VAL A 49 -23.21 -14.62 6.72
N ILE A 50 -22.60 -14.13 5.66
CA ILE A 50 -23.16 -13.15 4.72
C ILE A 50 -23.45 -13.92 3.43
N SER A 51 -24.74 -14.13 3.15
CA SER A 51 -25.22 -14.87 1.97
C SER A 51 -25.86 -13.97 0.91
N GLU A 52 -26.19 -12.74 1.27
CA GLU A 52 -26.77 -11.72 0.39
C GLU A 52 -25.89 -10.47 0.44
N SER A 53 -25.90 -9.70 -0.65
CA SER A 53 -25.10 -8.48 -0.74
C SER A 53 -25.58 -7.44 0.26
N CYS A 54 -24.64 -6.81 0.94
CA CYS A 54 -24.92 -5.84 1.99
C CYS A 54 -23.78 -4.84 2.17
N VAL A 55 -24.05 -3.80 2.95
CA VAL A 55 -23.13 -2.68 3.17
C VAL A 55 -22.81 -2.55 4.66
N ILE A 56 -21.54 -2.28 4.97
CA ILE A 56 -21.17 -1.66 6.26
C ILE A 56 -21.20 -0.15 6.02
N PRO A 57 -22.23 0.57 6.50
CA PRO A 57 -22.38 1.99 6.18
C PRO A 57 -21.33 2.84 6.89
N LYS A 58 -21.14 4.07 6.40
CA LYS A 58 -20.23 5.07 6.99
C LYS A 58 -20.49 5.22 8.50
N GLY A 59 -19.40 5.32 9.27
CA GLY A 59 -19.44 5.40 10.73
C GLY A 59 -19.73 4.08 11.44
N SER A 60 -20.04 3.00 10.70
CA SER A 60 -20.28 1.68 11.28
C SER A 60 -19.03 0.79 11.21
N THR A 61 -18.92 -0.17 12.14
CA THR A 61 -17.78 -1.09 12.23
C THR A 61 -18.21 -2.54 12.44
N LEU A 62 -17.80 -3.42 11.53
CA LEU A 62 -17.86 -4.86 11.73
C LEU A 62 -16.54 -5.30 12.38
N TYR A 63 -16.61 -5.67 13.65
CA TYR A 63 -15.44 -6.09 14.42
C TYR A 63 -15.41 -7.60 14.61
N VAL A 64 -14.58 -8.28 13.82
CA VAL A 64 -14.29 -9.71 13.95
C VAL A 64 -13.26 -9.88 15.05
N LYS A 65 -13.71 -10.35 16.22
CA LYS A 65 -12.89 -10.56 17.42
C LYS A 65 -12.13 -11.89 17.33
N ASN A 66 -11.23 -12.11 18.29
CA ASN A 66 -10.62 -13.43 18.50
C ASN A 66 -11.70 -14.52 18.58
N GLY A 67 -11.54 -15.61 17.83
CA GLY A 67 -12.51 -16.70 17.69
C GLY A 67 -13.66 -16.42 16.71
N GLY A 68 -13.87 -15.16 16.32
CA GLY A 68 -14.86 -14.74 15.34
C GLY A 68 -14.49 -15.20 13.93
N LYS A 69 -15.49 -15.75 13.22
CA LYS A 69 -15.35 -16.20 11.82
C LYS A 69 -16.50 -15.65 10.99
N VAL A 70 -16.18 -14.76 10.05
CA VAL A 70 -17.12 -14.25 9.05
C VAL A 70 -16.94 -14.99 7.75
N TYR A 71 -18.02 -15.40 7.11
CA TYR A 71 -18.01 -16.07 5.81
C TYR A 71 -18.85 -15.26 4.82
N ILE A 72 -18.22 -14.79 3.74
CA ILE A 72 -18.90 -14.15 2.61
C ILE A 72 -19.06 -15.20 1.53
N ARG A 73 -20.31 -15.60 1.28
CA ARG A 73 -20.63 -16.67 0.33
C ARG A 73 -20.39 -16.22 -1.11
N GLU A 74 -20.28 -17.21 -1.99
CA GLU A 74 -20.25 -16.98 -3.43
C GLU A 74 -21.50 -16.21 -3.87
N GLY A 75 -21.32 -15.23 -4.76
CA GLY A 75 -22.39 -14.34 -5.21
C GLY A 75 -22.76 -13.22 -4.23
N ALA A 76 -22.30 -13.27 -2.97
CA ALA A 76 -22.54 -12.19 -2.01
C ALA A 76 -21.42 -11.14 -2.05
N GLU A 77 -21.81 -9.88 -1.98
CA GLU A 77 -20.91 -8.74 -1.88
C GLU A 77 -21.01 -8.05 -0.51
N LEU A 78 -19.87 -7.81 0.13
CA LEU A 78 -19.79 -6.93 1.29
C LEU A 78 -19.15 -5.59 0.89
N ARG A 79 -19.96 -4.55 0.72
CA ARG A 79 -19.48 -3.20 0.44
C ARG A 79 -19.06 -2.50 1.74
N LEU A 80 -17.90 -1.87 1.74
CA LEU A 80 -17.35 -1.13 2.88
C LEU A 80 -17.41 0.38 2.60
N ASP A 81 -18.42 1.04 3.16
CA ASP A 81 -18.44 2.50 3.31
C ASP A 81 -17.97 2.92 4.72
N GLY A 82 -18.00 1.98 5.66
CA GLY A 82 -17.50 2.09 7.03
C GLY A 82 -16.22 1.27 7.24
N THR A 83 -16.16 0.52 8.35
CA THR A 83 -14.94 -0.19 8.75
C THR A 83 -15.15 -1.70 8.92
N LEU A 84 -14.29 -2.49 8.28
CA LEU A 84 -14.06 -3.89 8.63
C LEU A 84 -12.80 -4.00 9.50
N LYS A 85 -12.94 -4.45 10.74
CA LYS A 85 -11.80 -4.71 11.63
C LYS A 85 -11.69 -6.20 11.94
N VAL A 86 -10.55 -6.80 11.62
CA VAL A 86 -10.24 -8.20 11.91
C VAL A 86 -9.13 -8.24 12.96
N ALA A 87 -9.47 -8.47 14.23
CA ALA A 87 -8.49 -8.59 15.30
C ALA A 87 -7.64 -9.85 15.16
N ALA A 88 -6.51 -9.90 15.88
CA ALA A 88 -5.74 -11.12 16.09
C ALA A 88 -6.67 -12.28 16.53
N GLY A 89 -6.51 -13.45 15.92
CA GLY A 89 -7.35 -14.63 16.13
C GLY A 89 -8.75 -14.57 15.49
N GLY A 90 -9.14 -13.43 14.89
CA GLY A 90 -10.33 -13.30 14.07
C GLY A 90 -10.05 -13.67 12.61
N ALA A 91 -11.06 -14.19 11.91
CA ALA A 91 -10.92 -14.60 10.52
C ALA A 91 -12.12 -14.20 9.66
N VAL A 92 -11.85 -13.77 8.44
CA VAL A 92 -12.84 -13.53 7.38
C VAL A 92 -12.51 -14.43 6.20
N TYR A 93 -13.48 -15.19 5.72
CA TYR A 93 -13.37 -16.10 4.59
C TYR A 93 -14.23 -15.55 3.45
N VAL A 94 -13.61 -15.27 2.31
CA VAL A 94 -14.25 -14.57 1.19
C VAL A 94 -14.32 -15.50 -0.01
N LYS A 95 -15.52 -16.02 -0.31
CA LYS A 95 -15.80 -16.73 -1.57
C LYS A 95 -16.56 -15.85 -2.57
N GLY A 96 -17.29 -14.85 -2.10
CA GLY A 96 -17.84 -13.74 -2.90
C GLY A 96 -16.85 -12.58 -2.97
N SER A 97 -17.31 -11.36 -2.76
CA SER A 97 -16.47 -10.15 -2.85
C SER A 97 -16.56 -9.28 -1.59
N ILE A 98 -15.46 -8.59 -1.29
CA ILE A 98 -15.46 -7.39 -0.46
C ILE A 98 -15.11 -6.22 -1.38
N ILE A 99 -15.90 -5.16 -1.36
CA ILE A 99 -15.62 -3.93 -2.13
C ILE A 99 -15.45 -2.78 -1.16
N ALA A 100 -14.22 -2.32 -0.98
CA ALA A 100 -13.93 -1.13 -0.20
C ALA A 100 -14.02 0.10 -1.10
N GLY A 101 -15.10 0.87 -1.00
CA GLY A 101 -15.19 2.18 -1.67
C GLY A 101 -14.17 3.17 -1.09
N ASP A 102 -14.02 4.34 -1.70
CA ASP A 102 -12.94 5.30 -1.39
C ASP A 102 -12.83 5.68 0.11
N SER A 103 -13.97 5.73 0.81
CA SER A 103 -14.02 6.03 2.25
C SER A 103 -13.99 4.80 3.16
N GLY A 104 -14.04 3.61 2.56
CA GLY A 104 -14.00 2.33 3.25
C GLY A 104 -12.65 2.08 3.90
N LEU A 105 -12.68 1.40 5.04
CA LEU A 105 -11.48 0.99 5.77
C LEU A 105 -11.53 -0.49 6.12
N ALA A 106 -10.52 -1.25 5.69
CA ALA A 106 -10.23 -2.56 6.25
C ALA A 106 -8.98 -2.50 7.12
N SER A 107 -9.04 -3.08 8.31
CA SER A 107 -7.89 -3.22 9.20
C SER A 107 -7.74 -4.66 9.68
N VAL A 108 -6.69 -5.32 9.22
CA VAL A 108 -6.46 -6.76 9.38
C VAL A 108 -5.25 -6.99 10.27
N THR A 109 -5.47 -7.45 11.50
CA THR A 109 -4.46 -8.02 12.41
C THR A 109 -4.62 -9.55 12.51
N GLY A 110 -5.80 -10.08 12.19
CA GLY A 110 -6.08 -11.50 12.09
C GLY A 110 -5.87 -12.02 10.67
N SER A 111 -6.87 -12.70 10.12
CA SER A 111 -6.79 -13.35 8.81
C SER A 111 -7.93 -12.95 7.88
N LEU A 112 -7.60 -12.58 6.66
CA LEU A 112 -8.52 -12.43 5.55
C LEU A 112 -8.13 -13.45 4.48
N LYS A 113 -8.93 -14.52 4.36
CA LYS A 113 -8.69 -15.58 3.38
C LYS A 113 -9.56 -15.36 2.14
N LEU A 114 -8.94 -14.96 1.03
CA LEU A 114 -9.58 -14.87 -0.28
C LEU A 114 -9.58 -16.28 -0.90
N GLN A 115 -10.74 -16.93 -0.90
CA GLN A 115 -10.90 -18.28 -1.44
C GLN A 115 -10.89 -18.25 -2.97
N LYS A 116 -10.76 -19.41 -3.62
CA LYS A 116 -10.84 -19.50 -5.08
C LYS A 116 -12.14 -18.85 -5.59
N GLY A 117 -12.01 -17.90 -6.51
CA GLY A 117 -13.12 -17.12 -7.05
C GLY A 117 -13.55 -15.91 -6.20
N GLY A 118 -13.05 -15.79 -4.97
CA GLY A 118 -13.34 -14.65 -4.11
C GLY A 118 -12.35 -13.50 -4.30
N SER A 119 -12.80 -12.28 -4.03
CA SER A 119 -11.98 -11.08 -4.22
C SER A 119 -12.11 -10.06 -3.09
N TYR A 120 -11.08 -9.25 -2.93
CA TYR A 120 -11.14 -7.98 -2.21
C TYR A 120 -10.76 -6.88 -3.19
N VAL A 121 -11.67 -5.95 -3.43
CA VAL A 121 -11.47 -4.78 -4.30
C VAL A 121 -11.14 -3.58 -3.42
N GLN A 122 -9.91 -3.09 -3.53
CA GLN A 122 -9.35 -2.00 -2.75
C GLN A 122 -9.50 -0.68 -3.51
N GLY A 123 -10.58 0.05 -3.21
CA GLY A 123 -10.71 1.49 -3.52
C GLY A 123 -10.36 2.37 -2.32
N GLY A 124 -10.79 1.98 -1.11
CA GLY A 124 -10.46 2.65 0.15
C GLY A 124 -9.25 2.06 0.88
N ARG A 125 -8.94 2.56 2.08
CA ARG A 125 -7.71 2.20 2.81
C ARG A 125 -7.71 0.74 3.29
N LEU A 126 -6.57 0.08 3.11
CA LEU A 126 -6.31 -1.27 3.60
C LEU A 126 -5.09 -1.30 4.52
N ASN A 127 -5.31 -1.58 5.80
CA ASN A 127 -4.24 -1.75 6.76
C ASN A 127 -4.03 -3.25 7.05
N VAL A 128 -2.92 -3.81 6.57
CA VAL A 128 -2.46 -5.15 6.96
C VAL A 128 -1.47 -4.99 8.10
N ASN A 129 -1.96 -5.01 9.32
CA ASN A 129 -1.14 -4.77 10.52
C ASN A 129 -0.15 -5.91 10.76
N LYS A 130 0.84 -5.68 11.64
CA LYS A 130 1.76 -6.74 12.08
C LYS A 130 0.99 -7.97 12.58
N GLY A 131 1.33 -9.14 12.02
CA GLY A 131 0.65 -10.42 12.28
C GLY A 131 -0.61 -10.67 11.44
N GLY A 132 -1.14 -9.64 10.78
CA GLY A 132 -2.25 -9.73 9.85
C GLY A 132 -1.86 -10.46 8.56
N LYS A 133 -2.79 -11.26 8.02
CA LYS A 133 -2.56 -12.05 6.82
C LYS A 133 -3.68 -11.87 5.81
N ILE A 134 -3.34 -11.59 4.56
CA ILE A 134 -4.24 -11.70 3.40
C ILE A 134 -3.68 -12.79 2.49
N TYR A 135 -4.44 -13.86 2.29
CA TYR A 135 -3.92 -15.05 1.60
C TYR A 135 -5.03 -15.86 0.95
N GLY A 136 -4.64 -16.86 0.16
CA GLY A 136 -5.54 -17.82 -0.46
C GLY A 136 -5.44 -17.78 -1.98
N LEU A 137 -6.42 -18.39 -2.64
CA LEU A 137 -6.46 -18.58 -4.10
C LEU A 137 -7.33 -17.54 -4.81
N GLY A 138 -7.82 -16.54 -4.07
CA GLY A 138 -8.55 -15.39 -4.60
C GLY A 138 -7.63 -14.21 -4.89
N THR A 139 -8.23 -13.08 -5.22
CA THR A 139 -7.51 -11.90 -5.73
C THR A 139 -7.74 -10.66 -4.85
N LEU A 140 -6.64 -9.97 -4.52
CA LEU A 140 -6.66 -8.59 -4.04
C LEU A 140 -6.53 -7.66 -5.26
N GLU A 141 -7.59 -6.97 -5.62
CA GLU A 141 -7.63 -6.04 -6.75
C GLU A 141 -7.39 -4.62 -6.24
N VAL A 142 -6.35 -3.96 -6.74
CA VAL A 142 -6.03 -2.57 -6.42
C VAL A 142 -6.69 -1.68 -7.47
N VAL A 143 -7.55 -0.77 -7.05
CA VAL A 143 -8.29 0.12 -7.97
C VAL A 143 -7.57 1.45 -8.13
N ASN A 144 -7.17 2.06 -7.02
CA ASN A 144 -6.60 3.40 -7.00
C ASN A 144 -5.08 3.35 -6.89
N ASN A 145 -4.55 3.38 -5.66
CA ASN A 145 -3.12 3.55 -5.43
C ASN A 145 -2.59 2.53 -4.42
N PHE A 146 -1.41 1.97 -4.67
CA PHE A 146 -0.74 1.07 -3.72
C PHE A 146 -0.43 1.76 -2.39
N SER A 147 -0.28 3.08 -2.37
CA SER A 147 -0.10 3.88 -1.14
C SER A 147 -1.29 3.82 -0.17
N ASP A 148 -2.49 3.45 -0.64
CA ASP A 148 -3.66 3.21 0.23
C ASP A 148 -3.58 1.88 0.98
N ILE A 149 -2.57 1.05 0.68
CA ILE A 149 -2.28 -0.21 1.36
C ILE A 149 -1.10 -0.01 2.30
N ASN A 150 -1.37 0.01 3.61
CA ASN A 150 -0.33 -0.02 4.63
C ASN A 150 -0.04 -1.47 5.04
N CYS A 151 1.09 -2.01 4.59
CA CYS A 151 1.44 -3.40 4.81
C CYS A 151 2.58 -3.58 5.82
N LYS A 152 2.24 -4.10 7.01
CA LYS A 152 3.17 -4.56 8.06
C LYS A 152 3.03 -6.07 8.36
N GLY A 153 2.04 -6.73 7.75
CA GLY A 153 1.70 -8.14 7.96
C GLY A 153 2.25 -9.05 6.88
N THR A 154 1.42 -9.84 6.21
CA THR A 154 1.81 -10.67 5.07
C THR A 154 0.68 -10.72 4.06
N VAL A 155 1.01 -10.54 2.77
CA VAL A 155 0.04 -10.65 1.67
C VAL A 155 0.57 -11.64 0.64
N THR A 156 -0.06 -12.81 0.55
CA THR A 156 0.29 -13.86 -0.44
C THR A 156 -0.87 -14.23 -1.34
N ALA A 157 -2.02 -13.55 -1.21
CA ALA A 157 -3.08 -13.64 -2.21
C ALA A 157 -2.57 -13.03 -3.53
N LYS A 158 -3.10 -13.48 -4.67
CA LYS A 158 -2.79 -12.87 -5.96
C LYS A 158 -3.17 -11.39 -5.91
N ILE A 159 -2.24 -10.52 -6.29
CA ILE A 159 -2.52 -9.09 -6.45
C ILE A 159 -2.80 -8.84 -7.93
N LYS A 160 -3.81 -8.03 -8.22
CA LYS A 160 -4.11 -7.52 -9.54
C LYS A 160 -3.98 -6.00 -9.47
N ALA A 161 -2.94 -5.48 -10.12
CA ALA A 161 -2.72 -4.05 -10.28
C ALA A 161 -3.79 -3.42 -11.20
N PRO A 162 -4.06 -2.11 -11.08
CA PRO A 162 -4.90 -1.40 -12.04
C PRO A 162 -4.19 -1.27 -13.40
N ALA A 163 -4.90 -0.77 -14.41
CA ALA A 163 -4.28 -0.47 -15.69
C ALA A 163 -3.24 0.66 -15.57
N PRO A 164 -2.21 0.68 -16.43
CA PRO A 164 -1.30 1.81 -16.53
C PRO A 164 -2.03 3.11 -16.90
N VAL A 165 -1.56 4.22 -16.36
CA VAL A 165 -2.03 5.57 -16.65
C VAL A 165 -0.82 6.44 -16.96
N GLU A 166 -0.85 7.11 -18.10
CA GLU A 166 0.15 8.09 -18.51
C GLU A 166 -0.39 9.50 -18.26
N THR A 167 0.40 10.31 -17.55
CA THR A 167 0.12 11.74 -17.31
C THR A 167 1.41 12.50 -17.55
N ASP A 168 1.36 13.53 -18.40
CA ASP A 168 2.53 14.36 -18.74
C ASP A 168 3.76 13.53 -19.17
N GLY A 169 3.53 12.46 -19.94
CA GLY A 169 4.58 11.55 -20.44
C GLY A 169 5.14 10.58 -19.40
N VAL A 170 4.61 10.54 -18.17
CA VAL A 170 5.04 9.61 -17.12
C VAL A 170 4.00 8.52 -16.93
N THR A 171 4.41 7.26 -17.13
CA THR A 171 3.53 6.12 -16.89
C THR A 171 3.58 5.67 -15.43
N THR A 172 2.40 5.50 -14.82
CA THR A 172 2.24 4.92 -13.48
C THR A 172 1.26 3.76 -13.49
N VAL A 173 1.46 2.80 -12.58
CA VAL A 173 0.51 1.72 -12.32
C VAL A 173 0.19 1.72 -10.83
N GLY A 174 -1.04 2.10 -10.49
CA GLY A 174 -1.46 2.22 -9.09
C GLY A 174 -0.60 3.21 -8.30
N GLY A 175 -0.15 4.29 -8.94
CA GLY A 175 0.75 5.30 -8.35
C GLY A 175 2.23 4.94 -8.33
N VAL A 176 2.61 3.73 -8.79
CA VAL A 176 4.02 3.37 -8.96
C VAL A 176 4.48 3.79 -10.34
N ILE A 177 5.49 4.67 -10.41
CA ILE A 177 6.16 5.02 -11.68
C ILE A 177 6.88 3.78 -12.22
N ILE A 178 6.59 3.39 -13.46
CA ILE A 178 7.29 2.31 -14.16
C ILE A 178 8.17 2.91 -15.25
N VAL A 179 9.46 2.56 -15.21
CA VAL A 179 10.44 2.93 -16.24
C VAL A 179 11.20 1.66 -16.59
N ASN A 180 11.21 1.34 -17.88
CA ASN A 180 11.92 0.19 -18.45
C ASN A 180 12.04 0.42 -19.97
N ARG A 181 12.33 -0.62 -20.76
CA ARG A 181 12.43 -0.48 -22.22
C ARG A 181 11.13 -0.11 -22.94
N GLN A 182 9.98 -0.34 -22.31
CA GLN A 182 8.67 -0.04 -22.86
C GLN A 182 8.16 1.34 -22.42
N PHE A 183 8.47 1.74 -21.20
CA PHE A 183 7.99 2.99 -20.59
C PHE A 183 9.17 3.92 -20.31
N ASP A 184 9.23 5.04 -21.01
CA ASP A 184 10.23 6.08 -20.85
C ASP A 184 9.74 7.25 -19.97
N LEU A 185 10.65 8.17 -19.71
CA LEU A 185 10.40 9.43 -19.03
C LEU A 185 10.70 10.62 -19.96
N PRO A 186 9.97 11.73 -19.80
CA PRO A 186 10.28 13.00 -20.47
C PRO A 186 11.71 13.45 -20.23
N GLU A 187 12.30 14.18 -21.18
CA GLU A 187 13.67 14.69 -21.08
C GLU A 187 13.91 15.59 -19.86
N ASP A 188 12.89 16.34 -19.44
CA ASP A 188 12.91 17.26 -18.32
C ASP A 188 12.45 16.63 -16.99
N TYR A 189 12.16 15.33 -16.96
CA TYR A 189 11.72 14.66 -15.74
C TYR A 189 12.88 14.40 -14.77
N GLY A 190 12.65 14.76 -13.50
CA GLY A 190 13.53 14.50 -12.37
C GLY A 190 14.61 15.57 -12.17
N ASP A 191 14.88 15.91 -10.91
CA ASP A 191 15.79 16.99 -10.51
C ASP A 191 16.81 16.58 -9.43
N GLY A 192 16.82 15.33 -9.00
CA GLY A 192 17.71 14.85 -7.96
C GLY A 192 17.36 13.46 -7.45
N LEU A 193 18.17 12.99 -6.49
CA LEU A 193 17.82 11.79 -5.72
C LEU A 193 16.73 12.19 -4.73
N ASP A 194 15.65 11.42 -4.67
CA ASP A 194 14.51 11.70 -3.80
C ASP A 194 14.90 11.62 -2.31
N ASP A 195 14.39 12.55 -1.51
CA ASP A 195 14.74 12.69 -0.09
C ASP A 195 14.28 11.48 0.75
N GLU A 196 13.10 10.92 0.43
CA GLU A 196 12.58 9.74 1.11
C GLU A 196 13.43 8.50 0.76
N THR A 197 13.79 8.38 -0.51
CA THR A 197 14.70 7.36 -1.05
C THR A 197 16.06 7.42 -0.36
N TYR A 198 16.67 8.61 -0.26
CA TYR A 198 17.95 8.77 0.41
C TYR A 198 17.86 8.45 1.91
N SER A 199 16.80 8.92 2.57
CA SER A 199 16.54 8.61 3.99
C SER A 199 16.36 7.11 4.24
N ALA A 200 15.66 6.41 3.35
CA ALA A 200 15.49 4.96 3.41
C ALA A 200 16.81 4.23 3.19
N TYR A 201 17.64 4.70 2.26
CA TYR A 201 18.99 4.17 2.02
C TYR A 201 19.87 4.30 3.28
N LEU A 202 19.87 5.46 3.95
CA LEU A 202 20.65 5.65 5.18
C LEU A 202 20.24 4.64 6.27
N ALA A 203 18.93 4.41 6.43
CA ALA A 203 18.43 3.40 7.37
C ALA A 203 18.80 1.96 6.96
N MET A 204 18.83 1.66 5.66
CA MET A 204 19.27 0.36 5.14
C MET A 204 20.76 0.13 5.39
N ARG A 205 21.61 1.12 5.04
CA ARG A 205 23.06 1.08 5.24
C ARG A 205 23.41 0.85 6.70
N GLU A 206 22.86 1.66 7.61
CA GLU A 206 23.11 1.55 9.05
C GLU A 206 22.77 0.14 9.57
N ALA A 207 21.61 -0.39 9.19
CA ALA A 207 21.17 -1.69 9.66
C ALA A 207 21.91 -2.88 9.04
N SER A 208 22.60 -2.66 7.91
CA SER A 208 23.37 -3.70 7.24
C SER A 208 24.69 -4.03 7.94
N GLY A 209 25.32 -3.01 8.55
CA GLY A 209 26.68 -3.12 9.08
C GLY A 209 27.77 -3.20 7.99
N PHE A 210 27.42 -3.08 6.71
CA PHE A 210 28.37 -3.05 5.58
C PHE A 210 28.58 -1.62 5.06
N ASP A 211 29.66 -1.41 4.30
CA ASP A 211 29.89 -0.15 3.61
C ASP A 211 29.11 -0.06 2.29
N MET A 212 27.79 0.14 2.41
CA MET A 212 26.87 0.28 1.29
C MET A 212 27.02 1.64 0.60
N SER A 213 28.12 1.88 -0.10
CA SER A 213 28.37 3.15 -0.77
C SER A 213 27.48 3.33 -2.00
N ILE A 214 26.98 4.55 -2.25
CA ILE A 214 26.28 4.86 -3.51
C ILE A 214 27.33 5.09 -4.60
N VAL A 215 27.31 4.25 -5.63
CA VAL A 215 28.14 4.42 -6.83
C VAL A 215 27.46 5.36 -7.82
N SER A 216 26.14 5.21 -7.99
CA SER A 216 25.32 6.05 -8.86
C SER A 216 23.93 6.21 -8.27
N GLY A 217 23.51 7.46 -8.03
CA GLY A 217 22.14 7.81 -7.62
C GLY A 217 21.35 8.34 -8.82
N PHE A 218 20.75 9.53 -8.67
CA PHE A 218 20.05 10.21 -9.76
C PHE A 218 20.95 10.47 -10.97
N ARG A 219 20.37 10.27 -12.16
CA ARG A 219 21.02 10.56 -13.45
C ARG A 219 19.99 11.17 -14.39
N SER A 220 20.18 12.44 -14.75
CA SER A 220 19.30 13.13 -15.68
C SER A 220 19.31 12.51 -17.07
N TYR A 221 18.29 12.82 -17.87
CA TYR A 221 18.19 12.39 -19.27
C TYR A 221 19.46 12.68 -20.06
N GLU A 222 19.96 13.92 -20.00
CA GLU A 222 21.16 14.34 -20.74
C GLU A 222 22.40 13.55 -20.30
N LYS A 223 22.54 13.28 -19.01
CA LYS A 223 23.65 12.46 -18.50
C LYS A 223 23.52 11.01 -18.95
N GLN A 224 22.30 10.47 -18.99
CA GLN A 224 22.04 9.13 -19.52
C GLN A 224 22.34 9.05 -21.02
N ARG A 225 22.00 10.08 -21.81
CA ARG A 225 22.33 10.18 -23.24
C ARG A 225 23.83 10.07 -23.48
N GLN A 226 24.63 10.83 -22.73
CA GLN A 226 26.09 10.76 -22.82
C GLN A 226 26.64 9.40 -22.39
N THR A 227 26.06 8.81 -21.33
CA THR A 227 26.47 7.50 -20.81
C THR A 227 26.20 6.40 -21.82
N PHE A 228 25.01 6.40 -22.43
CA PHE A 228 24.66 5.44 -23.48
C PHE A 228 25.56 5.59 -24.70
N ALA A 229 25.76 6.82 -25.19
CA ALA A 229 26.62 7.09 -26.34
C ALA A 229 28.07 6.62 -26.11
N TYR A 230 28.60 6.79 -24.90
CA TYR A 230 29.92 6.29 -24.52
C TYR A 230 30.01 4.76 -24.64
N TRP A 231 29.09 4.02 -24.02
CA TRP A 231 29.09 2.56 -24.07
C TRP A 231 28.84 2.02 -25.48
N ALA A 232 27.92 2.63 -26.22
CA ALA A 232 27.66 2.30 -27.61
C ALA A 232 28.90 2.50 -28.50
N SER A 233 29.77 3.47 -28.18
CA SER A 233 31.02 3.69 -28.91
C SER A 233 32.10 2.63 -28.64
N ILE A 234 32.03 1.95 -27.50
CA ILE A 234 33.00 0.93 -27.08
C ILE A 234 32.54 -0.45 -27.56
N ASP A 235 31.31 -0.84 -27.21
CA ASP A 235 30.82 -2.22 -27.37
C ASP A 235 29.79 -2.36 -28.50
N GLY A 236 29.37 -1.24 -29.11
CA GLY A 236 28.28 -1.20 -30.08
C GLY A 236 26.92 -0.97 -29.40
N ALA A 237 26.02 -0.29 -30.11
CA ALA A 237 24.73 0.12 -29.56
C ALA A 237 23.87 -1.07 -29.07
N GLU A 238 23.82 -2.17 -29.82
CA GLU A 238 23.03 -3.36 -29.46
C GLU A 238 23.52 -4.00 -28.15
N VAL A 239 24.84 -4.09 -27.96
CA VAL A 239 25.43 -4.65 -26.73
C VAL A 239 25.25 -3.68 -25.57
N ALA A 240 25.52 -2.40 -25.78
CA ALA A 240 25.32 -1.36 -24.77
C ALA A 240 23.86 -1.31 -24.28
N ASP A 241 22.90 -1.54 -25.17
CA ASP A 241 21.48 -1.57 -24.83
C ASP A 241 21.13 -2.71 -23.86
N THR A 242 21.96 -3.73 -23.66
CA THR A 242 21.69 -4.84 -22.72
C THR A 242 22.01 -4.53 -21.25
N TYR A 243 22.99 -3.67 -20.99
CA TYR A 243 23.49 -3.36 -19.64
C TYR A 243 23.50 -1.84 -19.33
N SER A 244 23.20 -1.02 -20.32
CA SER A 244 22.89 0.39 -20.17
C SER A 244 21.43 0.61 -20.57
N ALA A 245 20.99 1.87 -20.54
CA ALA A 245 19.65 2.26 -20.94
C ALA A 245 19.73 3.41 -21.94
N GLN A 246 18.82 3.43 -22.91
CA GLN A 246 18.53 4.62 -23.70
C GLN A 246 18.12 5.78 -22.76
N PRO A 247 18.40 7.04 -23.12
CA PRO A 247 17.90 8.17 -22.33
C PRO A 247 16.36 8.12 -22.26
N GLY A 248 15.80 8.42 -21.09
CA GLY A 248 14.37 8.23 -20.79
C GLY A 248 14.03 6.83 -20.22
N HIS A 249 14.81 5.80 -20.54
CA HIS A 249 14.52 4.41 -20.13
C HIS A 249 15.29 3.94 -18.88
N SER A 250 16.02 4.84 -18.22
CA SER A 250 16.82 4.56 -17.03
C SER A 250 16.05 4.89 -15.76
N GLU A 251 15.89 3.92 -14.85
CA GLU A 251 15.25 4.18 -13.55
C GLU A 251 16.00 5.23 -12.72
N HIS A 252 17.31 5.45 -12.96
CA HIS A 252 18.07 6.52 -12.27
C HIS A 252 17.49 7.91 -12.51
N GLN A 253 16.81 8.14 -13.63
CA GLN A 253 16.15 9.42 -13.92
C GLN A 253 14.96 9.67 -12.99
N THR A 254 14.39 8.63 -12.36
CA THR A 254 13.30 8.79 -11.38
C THR A 254 13.75 9.44 -10.08
N GLY A 255 15.04 9.41 -9.77
CA GLY A 255 15.52 9.74 -8.42
C GLY A 255 15.19 8.67 -7.36
N LEU A 256 14.55 7.56 -7.75
CA LEU A 256 14.15 6.46 -6.87
C LEU A 256 15.07 5.23 -6.97
N ALA A 257 16.07 5.26 -7.87
CA ALA A 257 16.99 4.15 -8.08
C ALA A 257 18.44 4.52 -7.75
N MET A 258 19.19 3.54 -7.27
CA MET A 258 20.62 3.70 -7.00
C MET A 258 21.39 2.39 -7.16
N ASP A 259 22.65 2.52 -7.53
CA ASP A 259 23.62 1.44 -7.59
C ASP A 259 24.49 1.44 -6.33
N ILE A 260 24.56 0.29 -5.65
CA ILE A 260 25.25 0.13 -4.37
C ILE A 260 26.56 -0.66 -4.52
N SER A 261 27.63 -0.10 -3.99
CA SER A 261 28.96 -0.68 -3.76
C SER A 261 29.73 -1.09 -5.01
N SER A 262 29.30 -2.08 -5.79
CA SER A 262 30.05 -2.59 -6.94
C SER A 262 29.17 -2.94 -8.13
N LEU A 263 29.50 -2.40 -9.30
CA LEU A 263 28.83 -2.65 -10.58
C LEU A 263 29.26 -3.96 -11.26
N ARG A 264 29.65 -4.97 -10.48
CA ARG A 264 30.07 -6.29 -10.98
C ARG A 264 29.10 -7.36 -10.52
N GLN A 265 28.75 -8.30 -11.38
CA GLN A 265 27.81 -9.38 -11.01
C GLN A 265 28.30 -10.24 -9.84
N THR A 266 29.61 -10.36 -9.66
CA THR A 266 30.21 -11.04 -8.49
C THR A 266 29.88 -10.38 -7.16
N TYR A 267 29.38 -9.13 -7.15
CA TYR A 267 28.87 -8.47 -5.96
C TYR A 267 27.74 -9.27 -5.31
N GLY A 268 26.89 -9.92 -6.10
CA GLY A 268 25.79 -10.76 -5.61
C GLY A 268 26.24 -11.97 -4.80
N ASP A 269 27.50 -12.39 -4.94
CA ASP A 269 28.09 -13.50 -4.20
C ASP A 269 28.80 -13.06 -2.90
N THR A 270 28.94 -11.75 -2.69
CA THR A 270 29.54 -11.20 -1.48
C THR A 270 28.56 -11.23 -0.30
N PRO A 271 29.03 -11.26 0.97
CA PRO A 271 28.15 -11.16 2.14
C PRO A 271 27.24 -9.92 2.10
N GLU A 272 27.75 -8.80 1.59
CA GLU A 272 27.01 -7.55 1.45
C GLU A 272 25.91 -7.64 0.38
N GLY A 273 26.22 -8.13 -0.81
CA GLY A 273 25.24 -8.29 -1.90
C GLY A 273 24.15 -9.32 -1.55
N ILE A 274 24.50 -10.42 -0.88
CA ILE A 274 23.53 -11.40 -0.36
C ILE A 274 22.62 -10.74 0.67
N TRP A 275 23.17 -9.94 1.59
CA TRP A 275 22.38 -9.21 2.56
C TRP A 275 21.44 -8.22 1.88
N LEU A 276 21.92 -7.46 0.88
CA LEU A 276 21.12 -6.49 0.14
C LEU A 276 19.91 -7.17 -0.51
N ALA A 277 20.14 -8.27 -1.25
CA ALA A 277 19.09 -9.04 -1.91
C ALA A 277 18.01 -9.56 -0.93
N GLN A 278 18.42 -9.98 0.27
CA GLN A 278 17.51 -10.54 1.27
C GLN A 278 16.77 -9.50 2.12
N ASN A 279 17.27 -8.27 2.20
CA ASN A 279 16.84 -7.31 3.23
C ASN A 279 16.40 -5.94 2.70
N CYS A 280 16.77 -5.53 1.48
CA CYS A 280 16.48 -4.19 0.96
C CYS A 280 14.98 -3.82 1.01
N TRP A 281 14.09 -4.81 0.80
CA TRP A 281 12.63 -4.64 0.90
C TRP A 281 12.13 -4.17 2.25
N LYS A 282 12.84 -4.47 3.34
CA LYS A 282 12.47 -4.00 4.69
C LYS A 282 12.58 -2.48 4.81
N TYR A 283 13.35 -1.86 3.93
CA TYR A 283 13.62 -0.44 3.88
C TYR A 283 12.84 0.27 2.77
N GLY A 284 12.09 -0.48 1.95
CA GLY A 284 11.30 0.08 0.85
C GLY A 284 11.92 -0.08 -0.53
N PHE A 285 13.00 -0.85 -0.64
CA PHE A 285 13.69 -1.11 -1.90
C PHE A 285 13.39 -2.48 -2.49
N LEU A 286 13.56 -2.65 -3.79
CA LEU A 286 13.68 -3.95 -4.43
C LEU A 286 15.07 -4.10 -5.02
N LEU A 287 15.58 -5.33 -5.07
CA LEU A 287 16.61 -5.67 -6.04
C LEU A 287 15.93 -5.73 -7.42
N ARG A 288 16.14 -4.70 -8.24
CA ARG A 288 15.29 -4.41 -9.40
C ARG A 288 15.44 -5.42 -10.54
N TYR A 289 16.66 -5.89 -10.76
CA TYR A 289 17.04 -6.78 -11.85
C TYR A 289 17.61 -8.08 -11.31
N PRO A 290 16.76 -9.01 -10.84
CA PRO A 290 17.20 -10.30 -10.33
C PRO A 290 17.65 -11.25 -11.44
N LYS A 291 18.49 -12.22 -11.07
CA LYS A 291 19.05 -13.22 -12.00
C LYS A 291 17.96 -14.10 -12.60
N GLY A 292 17.98 -14.29 -13.93
CA GLY A 292 17.02 -15.13 -14.65
C GLY A 292 15.72 -14.43 -15.07
N SER A 293 15.59 -13.14 -14.77
CA SER A 293 14.43 -12.31 -15.13
C SER A 293 14.71 -11.34 -16.28
N GLU A 294 15.80 -11.53 -17.02
CA GLU A 294 16.25 -10.61 -18.08
C GLU A 294 15.21 -10.50 -19.21
N HIS A 295 14.53 -11.61 -19.53
CA HIS A 295 13.43 -11.67 -20.49
C HIS A 295 12.15 -10.96 -20.03
N ILE A 296 12.08 -10.56 -18.76
CA ILE A 296 10.95 -9.86 -18.15
C ILE A 296 11.29 -8.38 -17.94
N THR A 297 12.42 -8.10 -17.31
CA THR A 297 12.86 -6.74 -16.96
C THR A 297 13.47 -6.01 -18.16
N GLY A 298 14.00 -6.76 -19.12
CA GLY A 298 14.81 -6.24 -20.23
C GLY A 298 16.24 -5.88 -19.84
N TYR A 299 16.69 -6.15 -18.61
CA TYR A 299 18.04 -5.82 -18.16
C TYR A 299 18.75 -7.05 -17.61
N ILE A 300 20.06 -7.10 -17.77
CA ILE A 300 20.89 -8.16 -17.19
C ILE A 300 20.75 -8.22 -15.66
N TYR A 301 21.21 -9.31 -15.05
CA TYR A 301 21.33 -9.38 -13.60
C TYR A 301 22.23 -8.25 -13.05
N GLU A 302 21.67 -7.43 -12.16
CA GLU A 302 22.35 -6.33 -11.48
C GLU A 302 22.19 -6.45 -9.95
N PRO A 303 23.08 -7.18 -9.25
CA PRO A 303 23.01 -7.35 -7.79
C PRO A 303 23.14 -6.06 -6.97
N TRP A 304 23.51 -4.95 -7.62
CA TRP A 304 23.75 -3.65 -6.99
C TRP A 304 22.58 -2.68 -7.13
N HIS A 305 21.69 -2.89 -8.11
CA HIS A 305 20.69 -1.90 -8.50
C HIS A 305 19.42 -2.05 -7.66
N VAL A 306 19.15 -1.04 -6.85
CA VAL A 306 17.97 -1.01 -5.97
C VAL A 306 17.00 0.09 -6.35
N ARG A 307 15.71 -0.24 -6.33
CA ARG A 307 14.59 0.66 -6.67
C ARG A 307 13.69 0.90 -5.46
N TYR A 308 13.52 2.15 -5.07
CA TYR A 308 12.64 2.57 -3.98
C TYR A 308 11.17 2.63 -4.42
N LEU A 309 10.30 2.11 -3.56
CA LEU A 309 8.84 2.02 -3.75
C LEU A 309 8.07 2.32 -2.45
N GLY A 310 8.77 2.62 -1.37
CA GLY A 310 8.22 2.65 -0.01
C GLY A 310 8.03 1.26 0.59
N LYS A 311 8.02 1.20 1.93
CA LYS A 311 8.03 -0.07 2.69
C LYS A 311 6.84 -0.97 2.42
N SER A 312 5.64 -0.42 2.26
CA SER A 312 4.44 -1.23 2.02
C SER A 312 4.49 -1.91 0.65
N THR A 313 4.75 -1.14 -0.40
CA THR A 313 4.77 -1.65 -1.78
C THR A 313 5.92 -2.63 -2.00
N ALA A 314 7.14 -2.29 -1.55
CA ALA A 314 8.28 -3.20 -1.63
C ALA A 314 8.01 -4.52 -0.90
N LYS A 315 7.30 -4.48 0.22
CA LYS A 315 6.87 -5.68 0.93
C LYS A 315 5.84 -6.51 0.16
N LEU A 316 4.85 -5.87 -0.49
CA LEU A 316 3.86 -6.60 -1.30
C LEU A 316 4.53 -7.35 -2.46
N ILE A 317 5.53 -6.73 -3.09
CA ILE A 317 6.30 -7.32 -4.19
C ILE A 317 7.24 -8.42 -3.68
N HIS A 318 7.93 -8.19 -2.56
CA HIS A 318 8.75 -9.22 -1.92
C HIS A 318 7.90 -10.45 -1.53
N ASP A 319 6.74 -10.25 -0.92
CA ASP A 319 5.87 -11.35 -0.49
C ASP A 319 5.27 -12.13 -1.69
N SER A 320 5.14 -11.50 -2.87
CA SER A 320 4.67 -12.17 -4.10
C SER A 320 5.75 -12.97 -4.82
N GLY A 321 7.03 -12.59 -4.65
CA GLY A 321 8.17 -13.20 -5.34
C GLY A 321 8.27 -12.84 -6.82
N LEU A 322 7.58 -11.79 -7.26
CA LEU A 322 7.52 -11.32 -8.65
C LEU A 322 8.51 -10.19 -8.92
N THR A 323 8.88 -9.98 -10.19
CA THR A 323 9.50 -8.72 -10.61
C THR A 323 8.51 -7.56 -10.54
N LEU A 324 9.00 -6.32 -10.70
CA LEU A 324 8.13 -5.15 -10.74
C LEU A 324 7.14 -5.23 -11.92
N GLU A 325 7.59 -5.66 -13.10
CA GLU A 325 6.75 -5.79 -14.30
C GLU A 325 5.64 -6.83 -14.12
N GLU A 326 5.97 -8.00 -13.58
CA GLU A 326 4.99 -9.06 -13.31
C GLU A 326 3.98 -8.62 -12.25
N PHE A 327 4.44 -7.95 -11.19
CA PHE A 327 3.59 -7.46 -10.12
C PHE A 327 2.60 -6.38 -10.59
N LEU A 328 3.07 -5.47 -11.43
CA LEU A 328 2.25 -4.40 -12.02
C LEU A 328 1.43 -4.88 -13.22
N GLY A 329 1.65 -6.09 -13.72
CA GLY A 329 0.93 -6.65 -14.85
C GLY A 329 1.23 -5.96 -16.18
N VAL A 330 2.41 -5.36 -16.31
CA VAL A 330 2.87 -4.68 -17.53
C VAL A 330 3.87 -5.51 -18.33
N TYR A 331 4.09 -6.76 -17.93
CA TYR A 331 4.87 -7.71 -18.69
C TYR A 331 4.03 -8.30 -19.83
N ASN A 332 4.40 -8.01 -21.07
CA ASN A 332 3.88 -8.71 -22.23
C ASN A 332 4.76 -9.95 -22.49
N ASN A 333 4.17 -11.14 -22.38
CA ASN A 333 4.75 -12.35 -22.97
C ASN A 333 4.71 -12.18 -24.50
N ALA A 334 5.75 -11.57 -25.07
CA ALA A 334 5.97 -11.63 -26.52
C ALA A 334 6.50 -13.01 -26.91
#